data_AF-A0A412N8F8-F1
#
_entry.id   AF-A0A412N8F8-F1
#
_cell.length_a   1.000
_cell.length_b   1.000
_cell.length_c   1.000
_cell.angle_alpha   90.00
_cell.angle_beta   90.00
_cell.angle_gamma   90.00
#
_symmetry.space_group_name_H-M   'P 1'
#
loop_
_entity.id
_entity.type
_entity.pdbx_description
1 polymer ?
#
loop_
_entity_poly.entity_id
_entity_poly.type
_entity_poly.pdbx_seq_one_letter_code
_entity_poly.pdbx_strand_id
1 'polypeptide(L)'
;MDIKTNSRMKTRYIVPLLLFCLFACMACEDDKTEMPRLFRPSFIASSCFAEDNTITLAWRTSGEATSYTVELSQDATFQSEKFETQTVEHGKCVFTNLRYETKFYARVRANNESLAITSNWTEMGSSISTLSRTIPKILYAVEGSRISETSVEIKWVVSEKNPVDGLAIWEEGTTEERQISLENASAGQYTITGLTPRTTYYVALTNSAAPEGAEKYNQQRFTTAGMPADAVVVEDGVDLMGKIKAGMTDASKQALVFQLKNGVDYYLTEGGEVAAKTGDIKLTKSIALLANPGERPTLYIREGCFNVKPESGNMPDIEYFVVDNVNIKETWTESKPSKGSKTRLLNIGKHDAGTDFTIDRFEITNSDIVLPSAVLMMSDASEGVTTINHIRIDNCLVSGINDTKNVTKQFGFIHAINKGSNVWNDVSVTNSTFYEFYISPGVFGAPTANVPIAVGNKVVISNCTFYNWGSNKDGKNTYRAVGNFSKLTAPLNLSVNNCVFGSSESKVLDAGGINLDSKGNYCTSDFEKMSDAGLTLISLDTDDASLFRNIEENDFTVIDAESVIYKSEYGDPRWITVLD
;
A
#
# COMPACT_ATOMS: atom_id res chain seq x y z
N MET A 1 125.84 0.90 12.55
CA MET A 1 126.70 1.57 13.54
C MET A 1 125.84 2.64 14.17
N ASP A 2 125.49 2.46 15.45
CA ASP A 2 125.44 3.47 16.50
C ASP A 2 125.04 4.93 16.16
N ILE A 3 124.29 5.69 16.95
CA ILE A 3 123.55 5.55 18.21
C ILE A 3 123.10 7.00 18.53
N LYS A 4 121.90 7.19 19.11
CA LYS A 4 121.58 8.18 20.18
C LYS A 4 121.71 9.71 19.94
N THR A 5 121.04 10.62 20.68
CA THR A 5 120.21 10.50 21.90
C THR A 5 119.29 11.72 22.12
N ASN A 6 118.06 11.41 22.57
CA ASN A 6 117.21 12.01 23.63
C ASN A 6 117.28 13.49 24.05
N SER A 7 116.06 14.05 24.19
CA SER A 7 115.63 14.91 25.31
C SER A 7 114.14 14.63 25.65
N ARG A 8 113.78 14.66 26.94
CA ARG A 8 112.55 14.14 27.57
C ARG A 8 111.33 15.10 27.52
N MET A 9 110.13 14.50 27.41
CA MET A 9 108.76 15.06 27.47
C MET A 9 108.45 16.04 28.61
N LYS A 10 107.62 17.08 28.32
CA LYS A 10 106.49 17.58 29.16
C LYS A 10 105.64 18.67 28.45
N THR A 11 104.31 18.53 28.56
CA THR A 11 103.30 19.62 28.58
C THR A 11 103.11 20.49 27.32
N ARG A 12 102.32 20.05 26.33
CA ARG A 12 101.76 20.97 25.28
C ARG A 12 100.56 20.46 24.44
N TYR A 13 99.78 19.48 24.90
CA TYR A 13 98.67 18.90 24.11
C TYR A 13 97.24 19.06 24.70
N ILE A 14 97.04 19.96 25.68
CA ILE A 14 95.71 20.16 26.30
C ILE A 14 94.85 21.21 25.56
N VAL A 15 95.44 22.05 24.71
CA VAL A 15 94.72 23.14 24.02
C VAL A 15 94.00 22.72 22.71
N PRO A 16 94.50 21.77 21.88
CA PRO A 16 93.79 21.39 20.64
C PRO A 16 92.60 20.45 20.90
N LEU A 17 92.59 19.70 22.01
CA LEU A 17 91.52 18.74 22.33
C LEU A 17 90.26 19.44 22.87
N LEU A 18 90.42 20.57 23.56
CA LEU A 18 89.31 21.42 24.02
C LEU A 18 88.67 22.21 22.87
N LEU A 19 89.41 22.56 21.82
CA LEU A 19 88.85 23.23 20.63
C LEU A 19 88.04 22.27 19.74
N PHE A 20 88.38 20.98 19.73
CA PHE A 20 87.60 19.97 18.97
C PHE A 20 86.29 19.59 19.69
N CYS A 21 86.24 19.67 21.03
CA CYS A 21 85.01 19.49 21.79
C CYS A 21 84.09 20.72 21.79
N LEU A 22 84.61 21.94 21.61
CA LEU A 22 83.76 23.15 21.49
C LEU A 22 83.10 23.32 20.12
N PHE A 23 83.66 22.74 19.05
CA PHE A 23 83.00 22.69 17.73
C PHE A 23 82.00 21.54 17.58
N ALA A 24 82.06 20.52 18.45
CA ALA A 24 81.05 19.45 18.50
C ALA A 24 79.79 19.82 19.29
N CYS A 25 79.77 20.98 19.97
CA CYS A 25 78.61 21.47 20.74
C CYS A 25 77.84 22.63 20.08
N MET A 26 78.21 23.06 18.86
CA MET A 26 77.46 24.07 18.09
C MET A 26 77.00 23.54 16.72
N ALA A 27 76.74 22.24 16.63
CA ALA A 27 76.13 21.61 15.46
C ALA A 27 74.95 20.74 15.90
N CYS A 28 74.01 21.37 16.60
CA CYS A 28 72.62 20.95 16.76
C CYS A 28 71.89 22.09 17.49
N GLU A 29 71.82 23.27 16.87
CA GLU A 29 70.57 24.01 17.01
C GLU A 29 69.54 23.20 16.23
N ASP A 30 68.65 22.55 16.98
CA ASP A 30 67.51 21.81 16.49
C ASP A 30 66.54 22.85 15.89
N ASP A 31 66.92 23.40 14.73
CA ASP A 31 66.07 24.24 13.88
C ASP A 31 65.01 23.31 13.25
N LYS A 32 64.17 22.74 14.11
CA LYS A 32 62.86 22.27 13.70
C LYS A 32 62.04 23.51 13.44
N THR A 33 62.24 24.11 12.27
CA THR A 33 61.15 24.80 11.59
C THR A 33 60.00 23.81 11.55
N GLU A 34 59.08 23.90 12.52
CA GLU A 34 57.83 23.15 12.47
C GLU A 34 57.15 23.57 11.17
N MET A 35 57.07 22.64 10.21
CA MET A 35 56.29 22.90 9.02
C MET A 35 54.87 23.26 9.46
N PRO A 36 54.29 24.37 8.99
CA PRO A 36 52.94 24.74 9.34
C PRO A 36 52.02 23.58 8.97
N ARG A 37 51.28 23.06 9.95
CA ARG A 37 50.41 21.90 9.78
C ARG A 37 49.02 22.23 10.28
N LEU A 38 48.01 21.95 9.47
CA LEU A 38 46.63 22.13 9.87
C LEU A 38 46.14 20.94 10.70
N PHE A 39 45.51 21.25 11.82
CA PHE A 39 44.78 20.24 12.59
C PHE A 39 43.55 19.77 11.82
N ARG A 40 43.31 18.45 11.90
CA ARG A 40 42.10 17.84 11.37
C ARG A 40 40.88 18.42 12.10
N PRO A 41 39.83 18.85 11.38
CA PRO A 41 38.58 19.26 12.00
C PRO A 41 37.95 18.09 12.76
N SER A 42 37.06 18.38 13.71
CA SER A 42 36.32 17.35 14.46
C SER A 42 34.83 17.68 14.44
N PHE A 43 34.02 16.76 13.92
CA PHE A 43 32.57 16.92 13.87
C PHE A 43 31.97 17.08 15.26
N ILE A 44 30.97 17.96 15.35
CA ILE A 44 30.10 18.10 16.51
C ILE A 44 28.86 17.26 16.20
N ALA A 45 28.87 16.00 16.60
CA ALA A 45 27.84 15.02 16.20
C ALA A 45 26.40 15.49 16.53
N SER A 46 26.19 16.13 17.67
CA SER A 46 24.88 16.69 18.08
C SER A 46 24.41 17.89 17.24
N SER A 47 25.27 18.41 16.35
CA SER A 47 24.98 19.52 15.44
C SER A 47 25.09 19.11 13.98
N CYS A 48 25.20 17.80 13.72
CA CYS A 48 25.12 17.20 12.40
C CYS A 48 23.80 16.44 12.29
N PHE A 49 22.86 16.96 11.51
CA PHE A 49 21.51 16.40 11.43
C PHE A 49 20.90 16.67 10.05
N ALA A 50 19.91 15.86 9.68
CA ALA A 50 19.05 16.13 8.55
C ALA A 50 17.77 16.83 8.98
N GLU A 51 17.29 17.74 8.14
CA GLU A 51 15.97 18.35 8.23
C GLU A 51 15.41 18.34 6.80
N ASP A 52 14.30 17.63 6.60
CA ASP A 52 13.76 17.30 5.27
C ASP A 52 14.81 16.70 4.33
N ASN A 53 15.11 17.40 3.24
CA ASN A 53 16.12 17.05 2.25
C ASN A 53 17.40 17.90 2.36
N THR A 54 17.66 18.42 3.56
CA THR A 54 18.86 19.18 3.87
C THR A 54 19.70 18.44 4.89
N ILE A 55 21.02 18.55 4.79
CA ILE A 55 21.95 18.05 5.80
C ILE A 55 22.78 19.21 6.30
N THR A 56 22.67 19.47 7.60
CA THR A 56 23.54 20.42 8.31
C THR A 56 24.71 19.64 8.91
N LEU A 57 25.92 20.15 8.69
CA LEU A 57 27.15 19.62 9.30
C LEU A 57 27.87 20.73 10.06
N ALA A 58 28.43 20.39 11.22
CA ALA A 58 29.21 21.30 12.03
C ALA A 58 30.45 20.62 12.61
N TRP A 59 31.55 21.36 12.70
CA TRP A 59 32.82 20.90 13.23
C TRP A 59 33.56 22.00 13.98
N ARG A 60 34.50 21.59 14.82
CA ARG A 60 35.40 22.50 15.53
C ARG A 60 36.43 23.07 14.56
N THR A 61 36.58 24.39 14.56
CA THR A 61 37.57 25.10 13.75
C THR A 61 38.96 25.05 14.40
N SER A 62 40.00 25.30 13.59
CA SER A 62 41.40 25.38 13.99
C SER A 62 41.92 26.78 13.62
N GLY A 63 42.79 27.35 14.46
CA GLY A 63 43.15 28.77 14.36
C GLY A 63 43.91 29.18 13.09
N GLU A 64 44.57 28.24 12.42
CA GLU A 64 45.35 28.51 11.20
C GLU A 64 44.60 28.19 9.90
N ALA A 65 43.39 27.61 9.97
CA ALA A 65 42.62 27.32 8.77
C ALA A 65 41.92 28.59 8.27
N THR A 66 41.97 28.83 6.95
CA THR A 66 41.25 29.94 6.31
C THR A 66 39.94 29.46 5.69
N SER A 67 39.83 28.17 5.35
CA SER A 67 38.59 27.56 4.86
C SER A 67 38.57 26.06 5.16
N TYR A 68 37.44 25.42 4.85
CA TYR A 68 37.22 24.00 5.01
C TYR A 68 36.57 23.45 3.74
N THR A 69 37.08 22.34 3.22
CA THR A 69 36.41 21.57 2.17
C THR A 69 35.61 20.45 2.81
N VAL A 70 34.33 20.37 2.50
CA VAL A 70 33.38 19.39 3.00
C VAL A 70 32.80 18.62 1.82
N GLU A 71 32.70 17.31 1.95
CA GLU A 71 32.14 16.43 0.93
C GLU A 71 31.04 15.54 1.50
N LEU A 72 29.97 15.38 0.72
CA LEU A 72 28.97 14.33 0.90
C LEU A 72 29.17 13.25 -0.16
N SER A 73 28.93 12.01 0.25
CA SER A 73 29.00 10.82 -0.61
C SER A 73 27.91 9.83 -0.20
N GLN A 74 27.39 9.06 -1.15
CA GLN A 74 26.54 7.89 -0.84
C GLN A 74 27.38 6.63 -0.58
N ASP A 75 28.68 6.69 -0.87
CA ASP A 75 29.66 5.65 -0.62
C ASP A 75 30.52 6.01 0.60
N ALA A 76 30.48 5.14 1.61
CA ALA A 76 31.22 5.28 2.86
C ALA A 76 32.74 5.36 2.66
N THR A 77 33.26 4.81 1.57
CA THR A 77 34.70 4.78 1.27
C THR A 77 35.17 6.02 0.52
N PHE A 78 34.25 6.84 0.01
CA PHE A 78 34.53 8.01 -0.83
C PHE A 78 35.47 7.67 -2.02
N GLN A 79 35.36 6.46 -2.57
CA GLN A 79 36.13 6.02 -3.73
C GLN A 79 35.39 6.27 -5.04
N SER A 80 34.05 6.22 -5.01
CA SER A 80 33.20 6.68 -6.10
C SER A 80 33.20 8.21 -6.21
N GLU A 81 32.65 8.73 -7.32
CA GLU A 81 32.50 10.17 -7.51
C GLU A 81 31.67 10.75 -6.36
N LYS A 82 32.21 11.80 -5.74
CA LYS A 82 31.57 12.49 -4.62
C LYS A 82 30.24 13.08 -5.07
N PHE A 83 29.25 13.01 -4.19
CA PHE A 83 27.91 13.52 -4.50
C PHE A 83 27.93 15.05 -4.53
N GLU A 84 28.44 15.68 -3.47
CA GLU A 84 28.48 17.14 -3.37
C GLU A 84 29.77 17.61 -2.67
N THR A 85 30.23 18.82 -2.99
CA THR A 85 31.40 19.44 -2.36
C THR A 85 31.19 20.92 -2.12
N GLN A 86 31.49 21.38 -0.92
CA GLN A 86 31.48 22.80 -0.57
C GLN A 86 32.81 23.22 0.04
N THR A 87 33.20 24.46 -0.19
CA THR A 87 34.29 25.12 0.54
C THR A 87 33.69 26.28 1.33
N VAL A 88 33.91 26.29 2.64
CA VAL A 88 33.33 27.29 3.56
C VAL A 88 34.39 27.87 4.50
N GLU A 89 34.22 29.12 4.93
CA GLU A 89 35.16 29.80 5.84
C GLU A 89 34.92 29.50 7.32
N HIS A 90 33.77 28.91 7.66
CA HIS A 90 33.33 28.68 9.02
C HIS A 90 33.18 27.18 9.35
N GLY A 91 33.08 26.86 10.64
CA GLY A 91 32.93 25.48 11.14
C GLY A 91 31.54 24.85 10.93
N LYS A 92 30.82 25.25 9.88
CA LYS A 92 29.46 24.79 9.57
C LYS A 92 29.19 24.90 8.08
N CYS A 93 28.49 23.93 7.51
CA CYS A 93 27.90 24.02 6.17
C CYS A 93 26.52 23.36 6.13
N VAL A 94 25.77 23.66 5.08
CA VAL A 94 24.46 23.06 4.82
C VAL A 94 24.42 22.60 3.37
N PHE A 95 24.10 21.33 3.15
CA PHE A 95 23.77 20.79 1.84
C PHE A 95 22.26 20.79 1.69
N THR A 96 21.75 21.36 0.60
CA THR A 96 20.31 21.50 0.32
C THR A 96 19.97 20.76 -0.97
N ASN A 97 18.67 20.58 -1.23
CA ASN A 97 18.18 19.95 -2.47
C ASN A 97 18.70 18.52 -2.67
N LEU A 98 18.91 17.79 -1.57
CA LEU A 98 19.30 16.38 -1.65
C LEU A 98 18.08 15.52 -2.01
N ARG A 99 18.34 14.30 -2.47
CA ARG A 99 17.28 13.29 -2.60
C ARG A 99 16.74 12.93 -1.23
N TYR A 100 15.41 12.77 -1.11
CA TYR A 100 14.76 12.30 0.13
C TYR A 100 15.10 10.83 0.43
N GLU A 101 14.92 10.41 1.68
CA GLU A 101 15.15 9.03 2.17
C GLU A 101 16.49 8.42 1.76
N THR A 102 17.50 9.28 1.61
CA THR A 102 18.79 8.92 1.03
C THR A 102 19.86 9.02 2.09
N LYS A 103 20.68 7.96 2.18
CA LYS A 103 21.78 7.87 3.13
C LYS A 103 23.04 8.53 2.56
N PHE A 104 23.68 9.36 3.38
CA PHE A 104 24.92 10.04 3.06
C PHE A 104 25.99 9.84 4.14
N TYR A 105 27.24 9.91 3.70
CA TYR A 105 28.47 9.95 4.49
C TYR A 105 29.14 11.30 4.28
N ALA A 106 29.71 11.86 5.34
CA ALA A 106 30.32 13.18 5.32
C ALA A 106 31.82 13.12 5.67
N ARG A 107 32.63 13.93 4.99
CA ARG A 107 34.02 14.18 5.39
C ARG A 107 34.39 15.66 5.25
N VAL A 108 35.29 16.11 6.11
CA VAL A 108 35.77 17.51 6.13
C VAL A 108 37.28 17.59 6.28
N ARG A 109 37.92 18.52 5.59
CA ARG A 109 39.33 18.89 5.80
C ARG A 109 39.49 20.40 5.92
N ALA A 110 40.51 20.83 6.66
CA ALA A 110 40.90 22.22 6.77
C ALA A 110 41.82 22.60 5.61
N ASN A 111 41.71 23.84 5.13
CA ASN A 111 42.57 24.43 4.11
C ASN A 111 43.17 25.74 4.64
N ASN A 112 44.39 26.05 4.19
CA ASN A 112 44.97 27.38 4.29
C ASN A 112 45.57 27.72 2.94
N GLU A 113 44.89 28.60 2.21
CA GLU A 113 45.26 28.97 0.84
C GLU A 113 46.59 29.74 0.80
N SER A 114 46.82 30.62 1.78
CA SER A 114 48.04 31.45 1.85
C SER A 114 49.31 30.62 2.04
N LEU A 115 49.19 29.49 2.75
CA LEU A 115 50.29 28.55 3.00
C LEU A 115 50.28 27.36 2.04
N ALA A 116 49.29 27.26 1.13
CA ALA A 116 49.08 26.14 0.22
C ALA A 116 49.10 24.75 0.90
N ILE A 117 48.53 24.65 2.11
CA ILE A 117 48.46 23.41 2.90
C ILE A 117 47.01 23.00 3.19
N THR A 118 46.81 21.69 3.35
CA THR A 118 45.53 21.08 3.76
C THR A 118 45.74 20.07 4.88
N SER A 119 44.75 19.88 5.74
CA SER A 119 44.75 18.76 6.69
C SER A 119 44.39 17.43 6.01
N ASN A 120 44.63 16.32 6.70
CA ASN A 120 43.95 15.06 6.37
C ASN A 120 42.42 15.21 6.50
N TRP A 121 41.66 14.40 5.76
CA TRP A 121 40.21 14.31 5.88
C TRP A 121 39.80 13.78 7.25
N THR A 122 38.77 14.34 7.85
CA THR A 122 38.02 13.72 8.96
C THR A 122 36.71 13.21 8.42
N GLU A 123 36.46 11.92 8.56
CA GLU A 123 35.17 11.29 8.22
C GLU A 123 34.25 11.32 9.44
N MET A 124 32.96 11.55 9.21
CA MET A 124 31.95 11.39 10.24
C MET A 124 31.74 9.89 10.49
N GLY A 125 31.83 9.47 11.76
CA GLY A 125 31.76 8.04 12.12
C GLY A 125 30.39 7.37 11.91
N SER A 126 29.35 8.15 11.57
CA SER A 126 28.00 7.66 11.29
C SER A 126 27.46 8.29 10.01
N SER A 127 26.60 7.57 9.30
CA SER A 127 25.83 8.12 8.19
C SER A 127 24.70 9.03 8.68
N ILE A 128 24.23 9.92 7.81
CA ILE A 128 23.02 10.73 8.00
C ILE A 128 22.08 10.43 6.84
N SER A 129 20.81 10.16 7.13
CA SER A 129 19.78 10.01 6.09
C SER A 129 18.91 11.26 6.03
N THR A 130 18.61 11.74 4.82
CA THR A 130 17.50 12.68 4.61
C THR A 130 16.17 12.03 4.99
N LEU A 131 15.19 12.85 5.35
CA LEU A 131 13.89 12.39 5.82
C LEU A 131 12.97 12.01 4.64
N SER A 132 11.81 11.44 4.93
CA SER A 132 10.75 11.20 3.94
C SER A 132 10.04 12.50 3.60
N ARG A 133 9.61 12.65 2.34
CA ARG A 133 8.83 13.81 1.90
C ARG A 133 7.35 13.60 2.23
N THR A 134 6.75 14.53 2.96
CA THR A 134 5.30 14.54 3.20
C THR A 134 4.66 15.73 2.50
N ILE A 135 3.66 15.48 1.66
CA ILE A 135 2.91 16.52 0.94
C ILE A 135 1.42 16.33 1.25
N PRO A 136 0.69 17.42 1.57
CA PRO A 136 -0.76 17.37 1.69
C PRO A 136 -1.41 16.75 0.45
N LYS A 137 -2.57 16.12 0.62
CA LYS A 137 -3.39 15.72 -0.54
C LYS A 137 -3.92 16.98 -1.20
N ILE A 138 -3.53 17.17 -2.45
CA ILE A 138 -4.03 18.21 -3.35
C ILE A 138 -4.60 17.62 -4.64
N LEU A 139 -4.30 16.37 -5.00
CA LEU A 139 -4.91 15.69 -6.14
C LEU A 139 -6.26 15.08 -5.73
N TYR A 140 -7.34 15.55 -6.33
CA TYR A 140 -8.68 15.00 -6.06
C TYR A 140 -8.81 13.58 -6.61
N ALA A 141 -9.63 12.77 -5.94
CA ALA A 141 -10.07 11.48 -6.47
C ALA A 141 -10.74 11.68 -7.83
N VAL A 142 -10.52 10.74 -8.75
CA VAL A 142 -11.06 10.84 -10.10
C VAL A 142 -12.55 10.50 -10.09
N GLU A 143 -13.39 11.49 -10.34
CA GLU A 143 -14.84 11.30 -10.46
C GLU A 143 -15.17 10.46 -11.70
N GLY A 144 -15.94 9.39 -11.53
CA GLY A 144 -16.30 8.48 -12.63
C GLY A 144 -17.03 9.18 -13.79
N SER A 145 -17.80 10.24 -13.52
CA SER A 145 -18.49 11.07 -14.53
C SER A 145 -17.54 11.83 -15.45
N ARG A 146 -16.25 11.91 -15.12
CA ARG A 146 -15.21 12.62 -15.87
C ARG A 146 -14.28 11.70 -16.64
N ILE A 147 -14.56 10.39 -16.62
CA ILE A 147 -13.82 9.37 -17.33
C ILE A 147 -14.58 9.03 -18.60
N SER A 148 -13.89 9.07 -19.74
CA SER A 148 -14.37 8.56 -21.02
C SER A 148 -13.58 7.31 -21.43
N GLU A 149 -13.86 6.77 -22.61
CA GLU A 149 -13.12 5.62 -23.14
C GLU A 149 -11.65 5.97 -23.48
N THR A 150 -11.35 7.24 -23.74
CA THR A 150 -10.03 7.67 -24.22
C THR A 150 -9.49 8.91 -23.51
N SER A 151 -10.18 9.38 -22.47
CA SER A 151 -9.78 10.56 -21.72
C SER A 151 -10.24 10.55 -20.27
N VAL A 152 -9.59 11.36 -19.45
CA VAL A 152 -10.00 11.64 -18.06
C VAL A 152 -9.74 13.11 -17.74
N GLU A 153 -10.63 13.76 -16.99
CA GLU A 153 -10.35 15.05 -16.38
C GLU A 153 -9.84 14.86 -14.95
N ILE A 154 -8.63 15.37 -14.69
CA ILE A 154 -7.97 15.36 -13.39
C ILE A 154 -8.07 16.76 -12.77
N LYS A 155 -8.24 16.85 -11.45
CA LYS A 155 -8.29 18.10 -10.71
C LYS A 155 -7.35 18.11 -9.51
N TRP A 156 -6.82 19.28 -9.18
CA TRP A 156 -6.03 19.48 -7.97
C TRP A 156 -6.22 20.87 -7.35
N VAL A 157 -5.87 20.98 -6.07
CA VAL A 157 -5.78 22.27 -5.37
C VAL A 157 -4.53 23.01 -5.84
N VAL A 158 -4.70 24.21 -6.38
CA VAL A 158 -3.59 25.08 -6.77
C VAL A 158 -2.89 25.57 -5.51
N SER A 159 -1.59 25.29 -5.40
CA SER A 159 -0.79 25.60 -4.21
C SER A 159 0.56 26.18 -4.61
N GLU A 160 0.90 27.36 -4.09
CA GLU A 160 2.26 27.92 -4.25
C GLU A 160 3.31 27.10 -3.51
N LYS A 161 2.92 26.44 -2.39
CA LYS A 161 3.81 25.58 -1.60
C LYS A 161 4.10 24.25 -2.31
N ASN A 162 3.14 23.74 -3.07
CA ASN A 162 3.25 22.47 -3.79
C ASN A 162 2.91 22.71 -5.28
N PRO A 163 3.77 23.45 -6.00
CA PRO A 163 3.47 23.87 -7.37
C PRO A 163 3.44 22.67 -8.31
N VAL A 164 2.44 22.63 -9.18
CA VAL A 164 2.29 21.63 -10.23
C VAL A 164 2.72 22.25 -11.55
N ASP A 165 3.56 21.56 -12.32
CA ASP A 165 3.95 21.96 -13.68
C ASP A 165 3.71 20.86 -14.73
N GLY A 166 3.29 19.68 -14.29
CA GLY A 166 3.05 18.55 -15.16
C GLY A 166 2.25 17.43 -14.51
N LEU A 167 2.03 16.38 -15.28
CA LEU A 167 1.44 15.12 -14.87
C LEU A 167 2.28 13.95 -15.40
N ALA A 168 2.37 12.90 -14.60
CA ALA A 168 2.91 11.61 -15.00
C ALA A 168 1.77 10.59 -15.04
N ILE A 169 1.60 9.87 -16.15
CA ILE A 169 0.58 8.83 -16.29
C ILE A 169 1.18 7.54 -16.85
N TRP A 170 0.81 6.40 -16.27
CA TRP A 170 1.26 5.07 -16.69
C TRP A 170 0.17 4.02 -16.51
N GLU A 171 0.21 2.98 -17.33
CA GLU A 171 -0.71 1.84 -17.26
C GLU A 171 -0.32 0.90 -16.10
N GLU A 172 -1.32 0.40 -15.36
CA GLU A 172 -1.11 -0.55 -14.27
C GLU A 172 -0.39 -1.81 -14.78
N GLY A 173 0.67 -2.21 -14.07
CA GLY A 173 1.50 -3.35 -14.46
C GLY A 173 2.62 -3.03 -15.46
N THR A 174 2.72 -1.78 -15.93
CA THR A 174 3.80 -1.33 -16.82
C THR A 174 4.79 -0.40 -16.10
N THR A 175 5.96 -0.20 -16.70
CA THR A 175 6.94 0.80 -16.28
C THR A 175 7.03 1.98 -17.24
N GLU A 176 6.24 1.97 -18.32
CA GLU A 176 6.24 3.02 -19.33
C GLU A 176 5.40 4.20 -18.86
N GLU A 177 6.04 5.36 -18.75
CA GLU A 177 5.42 6.56 -18.23
C GLU A 177 5.36 7.64 -19.30
N ARG A 178 4.17 8.25 -19.45
CA ARG A 178 3.96 9.42 -20.28
C ARG A 178 3.99 10.68 -19.42
N GLN A 179 4.95 11.54 -19.72
CA GLN A 179 5.09 12.86 -19.11
C GLN A 179 4.28 13.90 -19.88
N ILE A 180 3.55 14.76 -19.16
CA ILE A 180 2.70 15.80 -19.71
C ILE A 180 3.07 17.12 -19.04
N SER A 181 3.69 18.05 -19.77
CA SER A 181 3.94 19.41 -19.28
C SER A 181 2.67 20.26 -19.40
N LEU A 182 2.37 21.05 -18.36
CA LEU A 182 1.19 21.89 -18.31
C LEU A 182 1.54 23.35 -18.60
N GLU A 183 0.92 23.93 -19.63
CA GLU A 183 1.07 25.36 -19.94
C GLU A 183 0.27 26.27 -18.98
N ASN A 184 -0.82 25.75 -18.39
CA ASN A 184 -1.71 26.51 -17.50
C ASN A 184 -2.10 25.69 -16.26
N ALA A 185 -1.12 25.38 -15.41
CA ALA A 185 -1.37 24.64 -14.17
C ALA A 185 -2.23 25.42 -13.14
N SER A 186 -2.33 26.75 -13.27
CA SER A 186 -3.20 27.59 -12.43
C SER A 186 -4.70 27.33 -12.62
N ALA A 187 -5.10 26.58 -13.65
CA ALA A 187 -6.49 26.16 -13.81
C ALA A 187 -6.91 25.10 -12.77
N GLY A 188 -5.96 24.42 -12.11
CA GLY A 188 -6.26 23.35 -11.14
C GLY A 188 -6.91 22.12 -11.77
N GLN A 189 -6.86 21.98 -13.09
CA GLN A 189 -7.46 20.86 -13.81
C GLN A 189 -6.81 20.62 -15.17
N TYR A 190 -6.89 19.38 -15.66
CA TYR A 190 -6.41 19.01 -16.99
C TYR A 190 -7.13 17.76 -17.52
N THR A 191 -7.42 17.73 -18.83
CA THR A 191 -7.97 16.55 -19.50
C THR A 191 -6.86 15.78 -20.22
N ILE A 192 -6.54 14.60 -19.71
CA ILE A 192 -5.63 13.66 -20.37
C ILE A 192 -6.40 12.95 -21.49
N THR A 193 -5.85 12.90 -22.70
CA THR A 193 -6.46 12.24 -23.87
C THR A 193 -5.53 11.20 -24.48
N GLY A 194 -6.07 10.35 -25.36
CA GLY A 194 -5.31 9.29 -26.03
C GLY A 194 -5.06 8.08 -25.13
N LEU A 195 -5.98 7.81 -24.21
CA LEU A 195 -5.95 6.62 -23.35
C LEU A 195 -6.60 5.43 -24.07
N THR A 196 -6.23 4.23 -23.65
CA THR A 196 -6.83 2.98 -24.12
C THR A 196 -8.13 2.71 -23.37
N PRO A 197 -9.22 2.28 -24.03
CA PRO A 197 -10.46 1.90 -23.35
C PRO A 197 -10.28 0.71 -22.41
N ARG A 198 -11.01 0.71 -21.29
CA ARG A 198 -11.02 -0.36 -20.28
C ARG A 198 -9.62 -0.69 -19.74
N THR A 199 -8.79 0.32 -19.56
CA THR A 199 -7.42 0.19 -19.07
C THR A 199 -7.27 0.95 -17.75
N THR A 200 -6.65 0.31 -16.77
CA THR A 200 -6.34 0.94 -15.49
C THR A 200 -5.04 1.73 -15.58
N TYR A 201 -5.11 2.99 -15.16
CA TYR A 201 -3.98 3.92 -15.13
C TYR A 201 -3.73 4.41 -13.71
N TYR A 202 -2.48 4.77 -13.46
CA TYR A 202 -2.09 5.64 -12.37
C TYR A 202 -1.70 6.99 -12.94
N VAL A 203 -2.09 8.06 -12.24
CA VAL A 203 -1.68 9.44 -12.54
C VAL A 203 -1.11 10.09 -11.28
N ALA A 204 -0.01 10.82 -11.41
CA ALA A 204 0.57 11.62 -10.37
C ALA A 204 0.79 13.07 -10.83
N LEU A 205 0.74 14.01 -9.89
CA LEU A 205 1.17 15.38 -10.14
C LEU A 205 2.70 15.44 -10.24
N THR A 206 3.22 16.36 -11.05
CA THR A 206 4.66 16.59 -11.13
C THR A 206 5.06 18.03 -10.83
N ASN A 207 6.26 18.18 -10.27
CA ASN A 207 7.00 19.43 -10.16
C ASN A 207 8.45 19.19 -10.61
N SER A 208 8.82 19.68 -11.80
CA SER A 208 10.16 19.54 -12.36
C SER A 208 11.24 20.31 -11.60
N ALA A 209 10.87 21.28 -10.76
CA ALA A 209 11.79 21.99 -9.88
C ALA A 209 12.01 21.29 -8.52
N ALA A 210 11.32 20.16 -8.25
CA ALA A 210 11.53 19.39 -7.04
C ALA A 210 12.91 18.69 -7.04
N PRO A 211 13.44 18.31 -5.87
CA PRO A 211 14.66 17.51 -5.78
C PRO A 211 14.54 16.19 -6.56
N GLU A 212 15.67 15.67 -7.04
CA GLU A 212 15.71 14.42 -7.80
C GLU A 212 14.96 13.28 -7.09
N GLY A 213 14.08 12.61 -7.82
CA GLY A 213 13.27 11.50 -7.31
C GLY A 213 12.05 11.93 -6.49
N ALA A 214 11.82 13.23 -6.32
CA ALA A 214 10.65 13.81 -5.68
C ALA A 214 9.75 14.56 -6.67
N GLU A 215 9.98 14.47 -7.97
CA GLU A 215 9.20 15.21 -8.96
C GLU A 215 7.73 14.79 -8.94
N LYS A 216 7.47 13.48 -8.79
CA LYS A 216 6.13 12.90 -8.69
C LYS A 216 5.60 12.92 -7.27
N TYR A 217 4.35 13.32 -7.10
CA TYR A 217 3.65 13.25 -5.82
C TYR A 217 2.15 13.22 -6.03
N ASN A 218 1.42 12.78 -4.99
CA ASN A 218 -0.04 12.69 -5.02
C ASN A 218 -0.53 11.84 -6.20
N GLN A 219 -0.76 10.55 -5.96
CA GLN A 219 -1.14 9.60 -7.01
C GLN A 219 -2.62 9.24 -6.91
N GLN A 220 -3.26 9.00 -8.05
CA GLN A 220 -4.60 8.44 -8.14
C GLN A 220 -4.63 7.28 -9.14
N ARG A 221 -5.50 6.31 -8.86
CA ARG A 221 -5.79 5.17 -9.73
C ARG A 221 -7.18 5.33 -10.34
N PHE A 222 -7.32 5.07 -11.64
CA PHE A 222 -8.62 5.07 -12.31
C PHE A 222 -8.61 4.09 -13.50
N THR A 223 -9.79 3.66 -13.95
CA THR A 223 -9.95 2.80 -15.12
C THR A 223 -10.79 3.55 -16.16
N THR A 224 -10.30 3.63 -17.39
CA THR A 224 -11.04 4.24 -18.51
C THR A 224 -12.33 3.49 -18.82
N ALA A 225 -13.31 4.19 -19.40
CA ALA A 225 -14.53 3.54 -19.86
C ALA A 225 -14.26 2.60 -21.06
N GLY A 226 -15.25 1.80 -21.42
CA GLY A 226 -15.18 0.88 -22.55
C GLY A 226 -15.59 -0.53 -22.17
N MET A 227 -16.01 -1.29 -23.17
CA MET A 227 -16.53 -2.65 -22.99
C MET A 227 -15.89 -3.61 -24.00
N PRO A 228 -15.74 -4.91 -23.63
CA PRO A 228 -15.39 -5.94 -24.59
C PRO A 228 -16.33 -5.91 -25.81
N ALA A 229 -15.79 -6.19 -27.00
CA ALA A 229 -16.56 -6.09 -28.26
C ALA A 229 -17.78 -7.02 -28.31
N ASP A 230 -17.77 -8.10 -27.54
CA ASP A 230 -18.85 -9.08 -27.41
C ASP A 230 -19.81 -8.81 -26.24
N ALA A 231 -19.59 -7.71 -25.49
CA ALA A 231 -20.47 -7.32 -24.39
C ALA A 231 -21.88 -6.99 -24.89
N VAL A 232 -22.87 -7.58 -24.25
CA VAL A 232 -24.29 -7.35 -24.53
C VAL A 232 -24.77 -6.21 -23.64
N VAL A 233 -25.16 -5.10 -24.26
CA VAL A 233 -25.79 -3.99 -23.54
C VAL A 233 -27.18 -4.40 -23.02
N VAL A 234 -27.44 -4.09 -21.76
CA VAL A 234 -28.73 -4.32 -21.11
C VAL A 234 -29.41 -2.98 -20.89
N GLU A 235 -30.31 -2.64 -21.81
CA GLU A 235 -30.99 -1.33 -21.89
C GLU A 235 -31.92 -1.06 -20.70
N ASP A 236 -32.62 -2.10 -20.23
CA ASP A 236 -33.59 -2.04 -19.13
C ASP A 236 -33.22 -3.06 -18.04
N GLY A 237 -33.42 -2.68 -16.78
CA GLY A 237 -33.25 -3.50 -15.59
C GLY A 237 -33.94 -4.87 -15.69
N VAL A 238 -35.15 -4.90 -16.23
CA VAL A 238 -36.00 -6.11 -16.28
C VAL A 238 -35.48 -7.16 -17.27
N ASP A 239 -34.69 -6.75 -18.26
CA ASP A 239 -34.21 -7.64 -19.33
C ASP A 239 -33.07 -8.56 -18.88
N LEU A 240 -32.34 -8.20 -17.82
CA LEU A 240 -31.08 -8.86 -17.44
C LEU A 240 -31.30 -10.35 -17.14
N MET A 241 -32.30 -10.69 -16.32
CA MET A 241 -32.58 -12.09 -15.96
C MET A 241 -32.92 -12.93 -17.19
N GLY A 242 -33.74 -12.40 -18.10
CA GLY A 242 -34.09 -13.08 -19.36
C GLY A 242 -32.86 -13.33 -20.24
N LYS A 243 -32.00 -12.32 -20.39
CA LYS A 243 -30.74 -12.42 -21.17
C LYS A 243 -29.77 -13.42 -20.54
N ILE A 244 -29.63 -13.45 -19.23
CA ILE A 244 -28.81 -14.44 -18.51
C ILE A 244 -29.35 -15.85 -18.81
N LYS A 245 -30.64 -16.11 -18.59
CA LYS A 245 -31.26 -17.42 -18.84
C LYS A 245 -31.06 -17.89 -20.28
N ALA A 246 -31.31 -17.02 -21.25
CA ALA A 246 -31.13 -17.32 -22.67
C ALA A 246 -29.65 -17.65 -22.99
N GLY A 247 -28.73 -16.81 -22.52
CA GLY A 247 -27.29 -17.00 -22.73
C GLY A 247 -26.74 -18.29 -22.13
N MET A 248 -27.21 -18.69 -20.95
CA MET A 248 -26.80 -19.97 -20.33
C MET A 248 -27.18 -21.18 -21.18
N THR A 249 -28.30 -21.10 -21.92
CA THR A 249 -28.78 -22.17 -22.81
C THR A 249 -28.20 -22.11 -24.23
N ASP A 250 -27.62 -20.99 -24.63
CA ASP A 250 -27.08 -20.79 -25.97
C ASP A 250 -25.72 -21.48 -26.12
N ALA A 251 -25.69 -22.65 -26.76
CA ALA A 251 -24.49 -23.44 -26.99
C ALA A 251 -23.40 -22.72 -27.83
N SER A 252 -23.72 -21.65 -28.55
CA SER A 252 -22.74 -20.88 -29.33
C SER A 252 -21.90 -19.92 -28.48
N LYS A 253 -22.36 -19.59 -27.27
CA LYS A 253 -21.68 -18.72 -26.32
C LYS A 253 -20.81 -19.54 -25.38
N GLN A 254 -19.55 -19.15 -25.20
CA GLN A 254 -18.66 -19.75 -24.17
C GLN A 254 -18.69 -18.94 -22.86
N ALA A 255 -19.00 -17.66 -22.94
CA ALA A 255 -19.16 -16.77 -21.80
C ALA A 255 -20.27 -15.74 -22.05
N LEU A 256 -20.77 -15.13 -20.98
CA LEU A 256 -21.72 -14.04 -21.04
C LEU A 256 -21.08 -12.77 -20.47
N VAL A 257 -20.95 -11.74 -21.31
CA VAL A 257 -20.45 -10.43 -20.89
C VAL A 257 -21.60 -9.44 -21.04
N PHE A 258 -21.99 -8.78 -19.95
CA PHE A 258 -23.06 -7.79 -19.94
C PHE A 258 -22.54 -6.42 -19.58
N GLN A 259 -22.92 -5.42 -20.37
CA GLN A 259 -22.80 -4.01 -20.02
C GLN A 259 -24.11 -3.55 -19.38
N LEU A 260 -24.03 -3.20 -18.10
CA LEU A 260 -25.10 -2.57 -17.34
C LEU A 260 -24.98 -1.04 -17.46
N LYS A 261 -26.11 -0.36 -17.64
CA LYS A 261 -26.16 1.09 -17.78
C LYS A 261 -26.05 1.76 -16.43
N ASN A 262 -25.26 2.82 -16.38
CA ASN A 262 -25.11 3.65 -15.18
C ASN A 262 -26.46 4.17 -14.66
N GLY A 263 -26.63 4.16 -13.33
CA GLY A 263 -27.84 4.61 -12.64
C GLY A 263 -29.06 3.68 -12.76
N VAL A 264 -28.93 2.49 -13.37
CA VAL A 264 -30.06 1.56 -13.54
C VAL A 264 -30.08 0.47 -12.46
N ASP A 265 -31.28 0.18 -11.96
CA ASP A 265 -31.55 -0.92 -11.04
C ASP A 265 -31.93 -2.21 -11.79
N TYR A 266 -31.21 -3.29 -11.51
CA TYR A 266 -31.37 -4.60 -12.12
C TYR A 266 -31.86 -5.62 -11.09
N TYR A 267 -33.17 -5.80 -11.00
CA TYR A 267 -33.78 -6.84 -10.18
C TYR A 267 -33.70 -8.20 -10.88
N LEU A 268 -32.90 -9.12 -10.35
CA LEU A 268 -32.74 -10.48 -10.90
C LEU A 268 -34.00 -11.33 -10.68
N THR A 269 -35.05 -11.04 -11.45
CA THR A 269 -36.40 -11.62 -11.42
C THR A 269 -37.00 -11.57 -12.83
N GLU A 270 -38.08 -12.29 -13.11
CA GLU A 270 -38.65 -12.31 -14.48
C GLU A 270 -39.37 -11.00 -14.85
N GLY A 271 -39.93 -10.27 -13.88
CA GLY A 271 -40.69 -9.03 -14.11
C GLY A 271 -40.05 -7.77 -13.51
N GLY A 272 -38.84 -7.86 -12.95
CA GLY A 272 -38.17 -6.73 -12.32
C GLY A 272 -38.74 -6.35 -10.95
N GLU A 273 -39.40 -7.27 -10.25
CA GLU A 273 -40.17 -6.94 -9.05
C GLU A 273 -39.31 -6.74 -7.81
N VAL A 274 -39.51 -5.60 -7.14
CA VAL A 274 -38.87 -5.28 -5.86
C VAL A 274 -39.21 -6.33 -4.80
N ALA A 275 -38.18 -6.77 -4.07
CA ALA A 275 -38.28 -7.79 -3.02
C ALA A 275 -38.89 -9.14 -3.46
N ALA A 276 -39.00 -9.44 -4.76
CA ALA A 276 -39.32 -10.78 -5.24
C ALA A 276 -38.10 -11.71 -5.11
N LYS A 277 -38.34 -13.02 -5.11
CA LYS A 277 -37.25 -13.99 -4.98
C LYS A 277 -36.56 -14.16 -6.32
N THR A 278 -35.25 -14.05 -6.34
CA THR A 278 -34.41 -14.38 -7.49
C THR A 278 -34.41 -15.87 -7.78
N GLY A 279 -34.35 -16.70 -6.73
CA GLY A 279 -34.12 -18.13 -6.89
C GLY A 279 -32.70 -18.44 -7.38
N ASP A 280 -32.44 -19.71 -7.69
CA ASP A 280 -31.12 -20.15 -8.14
C ASP A 280 -30.99 -20.04 -9.65
N ILE A 281 -30.01 -19.26 -10.11
CA ILE A 281 -29.63 -19.12 -11.50
C ILE A 281 -28.54 -20.17 -11.78
N LYS A 282 -28.84 -21.21 -12.56
CA LYS A 282 -27.83 -22.23 -12.91
C LYS A 282 -26.72 -21.58 -13.74
N LEU A 283 -25.51 -21.54 -13.20
CA LEU A 283 -24.32 -21.04 -13.87
C LEU A 283 -23.54 -22.22 -14.46
N THR A 284 -23.40 -22.25 -15.78
CA THR A 284 -22.67 -23.30 -16.52
C THR A 284 -21.50 -22.75 -17.33
N LYS A 285 -21.39 -21.42 -17.43
CA LYS A 285 -20.45 -20.68 -18.27
C LYS A 285 -19.95 -19.44 -17.54
N SER A 286 -18.81 -18.90 -17.96
CA SER A 286 -18.29 -17.65 -17.42
C SER A 286 -19.30 -16.50 -17.55
N ILE A 287 -19.30 -15.59 -16.57
CA ILE A 287 -20.16 -14.40 -16.59
C ILE A 287 -19.40 -13.16 -16.11
N ALA A 288 -19.60 -12.04 -16.80
CA ALA A 288 -19.12 -10.72 -16.42
C ALA A 288 -20.27 -9.71 -16.41
N LEU A 289 -20.41 -8.97 -15.32
CA LEU A 289 -21.38 -7.88 -15.13
C LEU A 289 -20.59 -6.58 -14.96
N LEU A 290 -20.62 -5.74 -16.00
CA LEU A 290 -19.70 -4.62 -16.15
C LEU A 290 -20.47 -3.32 -16.31
N ALA A 291 -19.98 -2.22 -15.75
CA ALA A 291 -20.48 -0.89 -16.05
C ALA A 291 -19.34 0.09 -16.34
N ASN A 292 -19.62 1.13 -17.12
CA ASN A 292 -18.65 2.20 -17.33
C ASN A 292 -18.52 3.05 -16.06
N PRO A 293 -17.37 3.70 -15.80
CA PRO A 293 -17.25 4.66 -14.70
C PRO A 293 -18.39 5.71 -14.71
N GLY A 294 -18.83 6.12 -13.53
CA GLY A 294 -19.98 7.01 -13.34
C GLY A 294 -20.90 6.54 -12.22
N GLU A 295 -22.17 6.93 -12.27
CA GLU A 295 -23.19 6.46 -11.32
C GLU A 295 -23.41 4.95 -11.48
N ARG A 296 -22.96 4.15 -10.52
CA ARG A 296 -22.96 2.68 -10.63
C ARG A 296 -24.39 2.14 -10.71
N PRO A 297 -24.68 1.19 -11.61
CA PRO A 297 -25.93 0.42 -11.54
C PRO A 297 -25.96 -0.45 -10.29
N THR A 298 -27.16 -0.88 -9.91
CA THR A 298 -27.34 -1.81 -8.78
C THR A 298 -27.95 -3.12 -9.24
N LEU A 299 -27.25 -4.22 -8.99
CA LEU A 299 -27.74 -5.58 -9.12
C LEU A 299 -28.44 -6.00 -7.82
N TYR A 300 -29.74 -6.26 -7.90
CA TYR A 300 -30.54 -6.74 -6.78
C TYR A 300 -30.75 -8.25 -6.84
N ILE A 301 -30.37 -8.93 -5.75
CA ILE A 301 -30.56 -10.38 -5.58
C ILE A 301 -31.24 -10.69 -4.24
N ARG A 302 -32.20 -11.61 -4.22
CA ARG A 302 -32.94 -11.93 -2.98
C ARG A 302 -33.37 -13.38 -2.91
N GLU A 303 -33.11 -14.05 -1.79
CA GLU A 303 -33.40 -15.47 -1.56
C GLU A 303 -32.99 -16.34 -2.77
N GLY A 304 -31.77 -16.15 -3.27
CA GLY A 304 -31.24 -16.74 -4.49
C GLY A 304 -29.74 -16.52 -4.66
N CYS A 305 -29.20 -17.05 -5.75
CA CYS A 305 -27.77 -16.96 -6.10
C CYS A 305 -27.52 -17.34 -7.57
N PHE A 306 -26.34 -17.00 -8.09
CA PHE A 306 -25.73 -17.76 -9.18
C PHE A 306 -25.21 -19.07 -8.61
N ASN A 307 -25.80 -20.19 -9.04
CA ASN A 307 -25.54 -21.50 -8.48
C ASN A 307 -24.74 -22.37 -9.45
N VAL A 308 -23.56 -22.80 -9.02
CA VAL A 308 -22.72 -23.78 -9.72
C VAL A 308 -22.90 -25.13 -9.06
N LYS A 309 -23.24 -26.13 -9.87
CA LYS A 309 -23.39 -27.52 -9.41
C LYS A 309 -22.71 -28.47 -10.39
N PRO A 310 -21.44 -28.84 -10.12
CA PRO A 310 -20.73 -29.85 -10.90
C PRO A 310 -21.42 -31.21 -10.78
N GLU A 311 -21.62 -31.88 -11.92
CA GLU A 311 -22.21 -33.21 -11.98
C GLU A 311 -21.48 -34.01 -13.08
N SER A 312 -21.29 -35.31 -12.87
CA SER A 312 -20.66 -36.18 -13.87
C SER A 312 -21.45 -36.15 -15.18
N GLY A 313 -20.76 -35.88 -16.30
CA GLY A 313 -21.38 -35.70 -17.62
C GLY A 313 -22.06 -34.34 -17.84
N ASN A 314 -22.07 -33.46 -16.84
CA ASN A 314 -22.60 -32.09 -16.91
C ASN A 314 -21.70 -31.14 -16.09
N MET A 315 -20.42 -31.09 -16.46
CA MET A 315 -19.43 -30.21 -15.84
C MET A 315 -19.60 -28.76 -16.33
N PRO A 316 -19.53 -27.76 -15.43
CA PRO A 316 -19.52 -26.36 -15.83
C PRO A 316 -18.21 -26.00 -16.54
N ASP A 317 -18.28 -25.07 -17.49
CA ASP A 317 -17.14 -24.50 -18.20
C ASP A 317 -17.01 -23.01 -17.81
N ILE A 318 -16.50 -22.78 -16.59
CA ILE A 318 -16.45 -21.45 -15.97
C ILE A 318 -15.00 -21.09 -15.73
N GLU A 319 -14.48 -20.18 -16.53
CA GLU A 319 -13.16 -19.58 -16.33
C GLU A 319 -13.23 -18.40 -15.36
N TYR A 320 -14.30 -17.59 -15.41
CA TYR A 320 -14.41 -16.42 -14.56
C TYR A 320 -15.84 -16.07 -14.11
N PHE A 321 -15.91 -15.40 -12.96
CA PHE A 321 -17.07 -14.65 -12.50
C PHE A 321 -16.60 -13.24 -12.12
N VAL A 322 -17.01 -12.23 -12.87
CA VAL A 322 -16.53 -10.85 -12.71
C VAL A 322 -17.69 -9.89 -12.49
N VAL A 323 -17.56 -9.03 -11.49
CA VAL A 323 -18.43 -7.86 -11.29
C VAL A 323 -17.53 -6.64 -11.16
N ASP A 324 -17.69 -5.67 -12.06
CA ASP A 324 -16.85 -4.47 -12.07
C ASP A 324 -17.69 -3.22 -12.27
N ASN A 325 -17.55 -2.31 -11.31
CA ASN A 325 -18.29 -1.05 -11.25
C ASN A 325 -19.82 -1.21 -11.14
N VAL A 326 -20.28 -2.28 -10.48
CA VAL A 326 -21.71 -2.59 -10.28
C VAL A 326 -21.98 -2.85 -8.80
N ASN A 327 -22.92 -2.12 -8.21
CA ASN A 327 -23.32 -2.36 -6.82
C ASN A 327 -24.09 -3.69 -6.71
N ILE A 328 -23.92 -4.40 -5.60
CA ILE A 328 -24.59 -5.68 -5.35
C ILE A 328 -25.37 -5.58 -4.06
N LYS A 329 -26.69 -5.64 -4.11
CA LYS A 329 -27.55 -5.44 -2.93
C LYS A 329 -28.63 -6.50 -2.82
N GLU A 330 -29.03 -6.84 -1.59
CA GLU A 330 -30.33 -7.46 -1.39
C GLU A 330 -31.43 -6.39 -1.47
N THR A 331 -32.57 -6.73 -2.04
CA THR A 331 -33.79 -5.92 -1.96
C THR A 331 -34.73 -6.52 -0.92
N TRP A 332 -35.36 -5.69 -0.08
CA TRP A 332 -36.35 -6.15 0.90
C TRP A 332 -37.36 -5.05 1.20
N THR A 333 -38.46 -5.42 1.86
CA THR A 333 -39.47 -4.48 2.38
C THR A 333 -39.87 -4.92 3.78
N GLU A 334 -40.60 -4.10 4.52
CA GLU A 334 -41.13 -4.49 5.84
C GLU A 334 -41.97 -5.77 5.80
N SER A 335 -42.74 -5.96 4.73
CA SER A 335 -43.57 -7.18 4.54
C SER A 335 -42.77 -8.38 4.04
N LYS A 336 -41.57 -8.17 3.50
CA LYS A 336 -40.66 -9.21 2.98
C LYS A 336 -39.23 -8.94 3.47
N PRO A 337 -38.97 -9.03 4.79
CA PRO A 337 -37.66 -8.70 5.35
C PRO A 337 -36.56 -9.64 4.84
N SER A 338 -35.31 -9.21 5.02
CA SER A 338 -34.14 -10.05 4.77
C SER A 338 -34.21 -11.32 5.62
N LYS A 339 -33.77 -12.45 5.05
CA LYS A 339 -33.68 -13.74 5.74
C LYS A 339 -32.24 -14.16 6.03
N GLY A 340 -31.29 -13.22 5.96
CA GLY A 340 -29.91 -13.52 6.29
C GLY A 340 -29.27 -14.46 5.25
N SER A 341 -28.93 -15.65 5.74
CA SER A 341 -28.31 -16.82 5.08
C SER A 341 -28.82 -17.30 3.70
N LYS A 342 -29.89 -16.73 3.15
CA LYS A 342 -30.55 -17.21 1.92
C LYS A 342 -30.14 -16.48 0.64
N THR A 343 -29.47 -15.35 0.76
CA THR A 343 -29.06 -14.53 -0.39
C THR A 343 -27.55 -14.56 -0.49
N ARG A 344 -27.02 -14.96 -1.64
CA ARG A 344 -25.59 -15.10 -1.93
C ARG A 344 -25.35 -14.64 -3.35
N LEU A 345 -24.17 -14.13 -3.67
CA LEU A 345 -23.87 -13.80 -5.06
C LEU A 345 -23.55 -15.08 -5.85
N LEU A 346 -22.42 -15.72 -5.56
CA LEU A 346 -22.02 -17.00 -6.14
C LEU A 346 -22.10 -18.12 -5.07
N ASN A 347 -22.79 -19.20 -5.41
CA ASN A 347 -22.89 -20.40 -4.58
C ASN A 347 -22.37 -21.61 -5.35
N ILE A 348 -21.47 -22.36 -4.72
CA ILE A 348 -20.97 -23.62 -5.22
C ILE A 348 -21.51 -24.72 -4.30
N GLY A 349 -22.38 -25.54 -4.87
CA GLY A 349 -23.06 -26.61 -4.15
C GLY A 349 -22.17 -27.81 -3.87
N LYS A 350 -22.70 -28.76 -3.08
CA LYS A 350 -22.08 -30.08 -2.89
C LYS A 350 -22.02 -30.82 -4.23
N HIS A 351 -20.94 -31.57 -4.46
CA HIS A 351 -20.75 -32.34 -5.69
C HIS A 351 -19.96 -33.63 -5.40
N ASP A 352 -20.08 -34.64 -6.26
CA ASP A 352 -19.61 -36.00 -5.95
C ASP A 352 -18.15 -36.22 -6.41
N ALA A 353 -17.56 -37.35 -6.03
CA ALA A 353 -16.23 -37.74 -6.50
C ALA A 353 -16.15 -37.73 -8.04
N GLY A 354 -15.04 -37.23 -8.60
CA GLY A 354 -14.83 -37.15 -10.04
C GLY A 354 -15.50 -35.94 -10.72
N THR A 355 -15.93 -34.96 -9.94
CA THR A 355 -16.49 -33.68 -10.44
C THR A 355 -15.62 -32.48 -10.07
N ASP A 356 -14.31 -32.71 -10.00
CA ASP A 356 -13.34 -31.66 -9.73
C ASP A 356 -13.37 -30.62 -10.86
N PHE A 357 -13.37 -29.34 -10.50
CA PHE A 357 -13.31 -28.27 -11.48
C PHE A 357 -12.61 -27.04 -10.94
N THR A 358 -12.21 -26.18 -11.88
CA THR A 358 -11.47 -24.96 -11.59
C THR A 358 -12.19 -23.77 -12.18
N ILE A 359 -12.31 -22.71 -11.39
CA ILE A 359 -12.59 -21.35 -11.86
C ILE A 359 -11.27 -20.60 -11.75
N ASP A 360 -10.83 -19.94 -12.81
CA ASP A 360 -9.58 -19.20 -12.75
C ASP A 360 -9.74 -17.93 -11.91
N ARG A 361 -10.79 -17.13 -12.17
CA ARG A 361 -10.94 -15.80 -11.56
C ARG A 361 -12.32 -15.56 -10.96
N PHE A 362 -12.35 -15.13 -9.71
CA PHE A 362 -13.53 -14.53 -9.07
C PHE A 362 -13.17 -13.11 -8.63
N GLU A 363 -13.78 -12.12 -9.27
CA GLU A 363 -13.39 -10.73 -9.10
C GLU A 363 -14.60 -9.84 -8.85
N ILE A 364 -14.51 -9.02 -7.81
CA ILE A 364 -15.46 -7.93 -7.55
C ILE A 364 -14.65 -6.66 -7.33
N THR A 365 -14.81 -5.69 -8.22
CA THR A 365 -14.06 -4.45 -8.19
C THR A 365 -14.98 -3.25 -8.24
N ASN A 366 -14.59 -2.16 -7.59
CA ASN A 366 -15.30 -0.87 -7.67
C ASN A 366 -16.79 -0.99 -7.31
N SER A 367 -17.15 -1.64 -6.21
CA SER A 367 -18.55 -2.02 -5.94
C SER A 367 -18.99 -1.73 -4.51
N ASP A 368 -20.22 -1.27 -4.34
CA ASP A 368 -20.87 -1.24 -3.03
C ASP A 368 -21.69 -2.51 -2.85
N ILE A 369 -21.40 -3.26 -1.78
CA ILE A 369 -21.91 -4.59 -1.54
C ILE A 369 -22.68 -4.62 -0.23
N VAL A 370 -23.99 -4.81 -0.32
CA VAL A 370 -24.91 -4.92 0.82
C VAL A 370 -25.67 -6.23 0.71
N LEU A 371 -25.00 -7.31 1.12
CA LEU A 371 -25.59 -8.64 1.16
C LEU A 371 -25.70 -9.12 2.60
N PRO A 372 -26.80 -9.81 2.95
CA PRO A 372 -26.94 -10.43 4.27
C PRO A 372 -26.00 -11.64 4.48
N SER A 373 -25.25 -12.07 3.47
CA SER A 373 -24.50 -13.31 3.48
C SER A 373 -23.37 -13.22 2.42
N ALA A 374 -22.71 -14.33 2.13
CA ALA A 374 -21.48 -14.38 1.33
C ALA A 374 -21.64 -13.91 -0.11
N VAL A 375 -20.60 -13.24 -0.64
CA VAL A 375 -20.42 -13.08 -2.09
C VAL A 375 -19.94 -14.38 -2.74
N LEU A 376 -19.16 -15.17 -2.00
CA LEU A 376 -18.74 -16.51 -2.41
C LEU A 376 -19.08 -17.50 -1.31
N MET A 377 -19.99 -18.42 -1.60
CA MET A 377 -20.36 -19.51 -0.72
C MET A 377 -19.93 -20.84 -1.33
N MET A 378 -19.14 -21.62 -0.61
CA MET A 378 -18.80 -22.98 -1.00
C MET A 378 -19.25 -23.97 0.07
N SER A 379 -20.10 -24.89 -0.36
CA SER A 379 -20.56 -25.98 0.50
C SER A 379 -19.46 -27.03 0.68
N ASP A 380 -19.59 -27.87 1.70
CA ASP A 380 -18.77 -29.09 1.81
C ASP A 380 -18.94 -29.94 0.55
N ALA A 381 -17.86 -30.06 -0.22
CA ALA A 381 -17.86 -30.76 -1.49
C ALA A 381 -17.89 -32.29 -1.32
N SER A 382 -17.98 -32.82 -0.10
CA SER A 382 -18.05 -34.25 0.22
C SER A 382 -16.87 -35.07 -0.30
N GLU A 383 -16.74 -35.30 -1.60
CA GLU A 383 -15.59 -35.98 -2.23
C GLU A 383 -14.98 -35.24 -3.43
N GLY A 384 -15.68 -34.29 -4.07
CA GLY A 384 -15.12 -33.48 -5.15
C GLY A 384 -14.28 -32.29 -4.65
N VAL A 385 -13.51 -31.66 -5.54
CA VAL A 385 -12.75 -30.44 -5.26
C VAL A 385 -13.08 -29.34 -6.26
N THR A 386 -13.50 -28.19 -5.75
CA THR A 386 -13.53 -26.95 -6.52
C THR A 386 -12.31 -26.12 -6.20
N THR A 387 -11.57 -25.72 -7.23
CA THR A 387 -10.48 -24.75 -7.11
C THR A 387 -10.90 -23.39 -7.65
N ILE A 388 -10.63 -22.32 -6.91
CA ILE A 388 -10.64 -20.96 -7.46
C ILE A 388 -9.22 -20.44 -7.39
N ASN A 389 -8.58 -20.18 -8.54
CA ASN A 389 -7.17 -19.83 -8.57
C ASN A 389 -6.95 -18.43 -7.99
N HIS A 390 -7.74 -17.46 -8.44
CA HIS A 390 -7.58 -16.06 -8.08
C HIS A 390 -8.90 -15.48 -7.56
N ILE A 391 -8.86 -14.97 -6.33
CA ILE A 391 -9.94 -14.15 -5.75
C ILE A 391 -9.44 -12.71 -5.61
N ARG A 392 -10.16 -11.74 -6.18
CA ARG A 392 -9.88 -10.31 -6.07
C ARG A 392 -11.11 -9.56 -5.60
N ILE A 393 -10.98 -8.87 -4.47
CA ILE A 393 -11.95 -7.90 -3.97
C ILE A 393 -11.19 -6.59 -3.83
N ASP A 394 -11.48 -5.61 -4.69
CA ASP A 394 -10.73 -4.35 -4.71
C ASP A 394 -11.66 -3.15 -4.80
N ASN A 395 -11.34 -2.08 -4.07
CA ASN A 395 -12.07 -0.82 -4.12
C ASN A 395 -13.58 -0.98 -3.81
N CYS A 396 -13.91 -1.76 -2.78
CA CYS A 396 -15.28 -2.12 -2.43
C CYS A 396 -15.73 -1.54 -1.08
N LEU A 397 -16.98 -1.06 -1.01
CA LEU A 397 -17.65 -0.71 0.25
C LEU A 397 -18.58 -1.85 0.65
N VAL A 398 -18.31 -2.51 1.77
CA VAL A 398 -19.01 -3.74 2.15
C VAL A 398 -19.67 -3.56 3.51
N SER A 399 -20.98 -3.79 3.57
CA SER A 399 -21.73 -3.84 4.83
C SER A 399 -22.69 -5.02 4.90
N GLY A 400 -22.95 -5.44 6.13
CA GLY A 400 -23.96 -6.45 6.43
C GLY A 400 -25.37 -5.85 6.48
N ILE A 401 -26.36 -6.74 6.55
CA ILE A 401 -27.73 -6.33 6.90
C ILE A 401 -27.91 -6.49 8.41
N ASN A 402 -28.07 -5.36 9.09
CA ASN A 402 -28.09 -5.26 10.56
C ASN A 402 -29.49 -5.32 11.19
N ASP A 403 -30.48 -5.83 10.45
CA ASP A 403 -31.79 -6.17 10.99
C ASP A 403 -31.68 -7.44 11.85
N THR A 404 -31.21 -7.29 13.10
CA THR A 404 -31.04 -8.42 14.04
C THR A 404 -32.36 -9.09 14.44
N LYS A 405 -33.51 -8.47 14.16
CA LYS A 405 -34.83 -9.06 14.38
C LYS A 405 -35.11 -10.18 13.39
N ASN A 406 -34.85 -9.94 12.10
CA ASN A 406 -35.15 -10.92 11.04
C ASN A 406 -33.92 -11.70 10.54
N VAL A 407 -32.73 -11.12 10.65
CA VAL A 407 -31.46 -11.76 10.28
C VAL A 407 -30.90 -12.45 11.51
N THR A 408 -31.09 -13.78 11.58
CA THR A 408 -30.63 -14.62 12.69
C THR A 408 -29.37 -15.41 12.39
N LYS A 409 -28.94 -15.42 11.12
CA LYS A 409 -27.73 -16.11 10.66
C LYS A 409 -27.18 -15.46 9.41
N GLN A 410 -25.88 -15.16 9.43
CA GLN A 410 -25.10 -14.75 8.26
C GLN A 410 -23.89 -15.67 8.08
N PHE A 411 -23.19 -15.49 6.98
CA PHE A 411 -21.97 -16.24 6.64
C PHE A 411 -20.85 -15.26 6.34
N GLY A 412 -19.60 -15.74 6.50
CA GLY A 412 -18.42 -14.94 6.15
C GLY A 412 -18.50 -14.46 4.70
N PHE A 413 -17.91 -13.31 4.41
CA PHE A 413 -18.03 -12.66 3.10
C PHE A 413 -17.51 -13.57 1.97
N ILE A 414 -16.35 -14.19 2.19
CA ILE A 414 -15.81 -15.33 1.45
C ILE A 414 -15.93 -16.57 2.35
N HIS A 415 -16.91 -17.43 2.05
CA HIS A 415 -17.27 -18.59 2.86
C HIS A 415 -16.86 -19.92 2.20
N ALA A 416 -15.55 -20.18 2.20
CA ALA A 416 -14.93 -21.38 1.64
C ALA A 416 -14.24 -22.22 2.72
N ILE A 417 -15.05 -22.82 3.61
CA ILE A 417 -14.56 -23.30 4.91
C ILE A 417 -14.43 -24.82 5.05
N ASN A 418 -14.96 -25.59 4.09
CA ASN A 418 -15.14 -27.04 4.22
C ASN A 418 -14.24 -27.83 3.26
N LYS A 419 -14.28 -29.17 3.37
CA LYS A 419 -13.59 -30.10 2.46
C LYS A 419 -13.93 -29.76 1.00
N GLY A 420 -12.91 -29.81 0.15
CA GLY A 420 -12.99 -29.57 -1.30
C GLY A 420 -13.20 -28.12 -1.72
N SER A 421 -13.12 -27.15 -0.80
CA SER A 421 -13.11 -25.71 -1.13
C SER A 421 -11.67 -25.18 -1.25
N ASN A 422 -11.02 -25.37 -2.39
CA ASN A 422 -9.63 -24.98 -2.62
C ASN A 422 -9.51 -23.55 -3.20
N VAL A 423 -9.65 -22.53 -2.36
CA VAL A 423 -9.60 -21.11 -2.80
C VAL A 423 -8.39 -20.33 -2.31
N TRP A 424 -7.58 -20.94 -1.45
CA TRP A 424 -6.59 -20.22 -0.66
C TRP A 424 -5.27 -19.98 -1.40
N ASN A 425 -5.17 -20.39 -2.68
CA ASN A 425 -3.96 -20.28 -3.49
C ASN A 425 -3.53 -18.82 -3.64
N ASP A 426 -4.46 -17.95 -4.06
CA ASP A 426 -4.19 -16.54 -4.31
C ASP A 426 -5.45 -15.69 -4.09
N VAL A 427 -5.53 -15.07 -2.91
CA VAL A 427 -6.66 -14.24 -2.48
C VAL A 427 -6.17 -12.86 -2.12
N SER A 428 -6.84 -11.83 -2.64
CA SER A 428 -6.52 -10.43 -2.36
C SER A 428 -7.80 -9.64 -2.06
N VAL A 429 -7.81 -8.99 -0.90
CA VAL A 429 -8.86 -8.06 -0.47
C VAL A 429 -8.18 -6.72 -0.18
N THR A 430 -8.38 -5.74 -1.05
CA THR A 430 -7.60 -4.49 -1.04
C THR A 430 -8.45 -3.25 -1.18
N ASN A 431 -7.95 -2.13 -0.65
CA ASN A 431 -8.54 -0.80 -0.86
C ASN A 431 -10.04 -0.78 -0.52
N SER A 432 -10.45 -1.50 0.52
CA SER A 432 -11.86 -1.80 0.76
C SER A 432 -12.25 -1.50 2.21
N THR A 433 -13.52 -1.15 2.40
CA THR A 433 -14.06 -0.85 3.72
C THR A 433 -15.10 -1.88 4.11
N PHE A 434 -14.92 -2.50 5.27
CA PHE A 434 -15.86 -3.46 5.86
C PHE A 434 -16.43 -2.86 7.14
N TYR A 435 -17.71 -2.55 7.14
CA TYR A 435 -18.33 -1.87 8.26
C TYR A 435 -19.66 -2.54 8.62
N GLU A 436 -20.05 -2.43 9.89
CA GLU A 436 -21.41 -2.74 10.31
C GLU A 436 -21.78 -4.22 10.07
N PHE A 437 -21.00 -5.15 10.66
CA PHE A 437 -21.20 -6.60 10.54
C PHE A 437 -21.47 -7.27 11.89
N TYR A 438 -22.74 -7.41 12.23
CA TYR A 438 -23.15 -7.82 13.58
C TYR A 438 -23.08 -9.32 13.85
N ILE A 439 -23.45 -10.16 12.89
CA ILE A 439 -23.52 -11.62 13.07
C ILE A 439 -22.82 -12.41 11.96
N SER A 440 -21.81 -11.81 11.33
CA SER A 440 -21.06 -12.40 10.21
C SER A 440 -19.71 -13.00 10.66
N PRO A 441 -19.35 -14.23 10.26
CA PRO A 441 -18.07 -14.89 10.52
C PRO A 441 -16.75 -14.25 10.05
N GLY A 442 -16.75 -13.07 9.44
CA GLY A 442 -15.55 -12.34 8.99
C GLY A 442 -15.51 -12.10 7.49
N VAL A 443 -14.48 -11.40 7.01
CA VAL A 443 -14.10 -11.39 5.59
C VAL A 443 -13.96 -12.83 5.11
N PHE A 444 -13.25 -13.65 5.88
CA PHE A 444 -13.16 -15.08 5.69
C PHE A 444 -14.03 -15.80 6.71
N GLY A 445 -14.79 -16.80 6.26
CA GLY A 445 -15.47 -17.72 7.18
C GLY A 445 -14.47 -18.45 8.10
N ALA A 446 -14.97 -19.29 9.01
CA ALA A 446 -14.14 -20.09 9.91
C ALA A 446 -13.77 -21.44 9.27
N PRO A 447 -12.61 -21.60 8.57
CA PRO A 447 -12.21 -22.85 7.96
C PRO A 447 -12.12 -24.01 8.97
N THR A 448 -12.46 -25.19 8.49
CA THR A 448 -12.36 -26.45 9.23
C THR A 448 -10.99 -27.10 8.99
N ALA A 449 -10.67 -28.12 9.80
CA ALA A 449 -9.41 -28.87 9.69
C ALA A 449 -9.19 -29.59 8.35
N ASN A 450 -10.25 -29.76 7.55
CA ASN A 450 -10.23 -30.51 6.29
C ASN A 450 -10.29 -29.59 5.06
N VAL A 451 -10.24 -28.27 5.23
CA VAL A 451 -10.19 -27.36 4.07
C VAL A 451 -8.85 -27.55 3.33
N PRO A 452 -8.85 -27.63 1.99
CA PRO A 452 -7.60 -27.72 1.23
C PRO A 452 -6.79 -26.43 1.34
N ILE A 453 -5.50 -26.53 1.71
CA ILE A 453 -4.53 -25.43 1.72
C ILE A 453 -3.29 -25.89 0.95
N ALA A 454 -3.05 -25.32 -0.23
CA ALA A 454 -1.90 -25.68 -1.07
C ALA A 454 -0.59 -25.09 -0.52
N VAL A 455 0.54 -25.70 -0.89
CA VAL A 455 1.87 -25.11 -0.65
C VAL A 455 2.03 -23.88 -1.53
N GLY A 456 2.63 -22.81 -0.99
CA GLY A 456 2.82 -21.55 -1.73
C GLY A 456 1.57 -20.67 -1.78
N ASN A 457 0.54 -20.99 -0.98
CA ASN A 457 -0.66 -20.18 -0.83
C ASN A 457 -0.32 -18.74 -0.41
N LYS A 458 -1.16 -17.78 -0.83
CA LYS A 458 -1.01 -16.35 -0.56
C LYS A 458 -2.37 -15.70 -0.35
N VAL A 459 -2.61 -15.23 0.87
CA VAL A 459 -3.82 -14.45 1.21
C VAL A 459 -3.38 -13.06 1.69
N VAL A 460 -3.95 -12.02 1.08
CA VAL A 460 -3.61 -10.63 1.38
C VAL A 460 -4.87 -9.84 1.73
N ILE A 461 -4.81 -9.13 2.84
CA ILE A 461 -5.69 -8.01 3.18
C ILE A 461 -4.81 -6.77 3.29
N SER A 462 -5.05 -5.75 2.48
CA SER A 462 -4.25 -4.53 2.57
C SER A 462 -4.97 -3.25 2.21
N ASN A 463 -4.61 -2.16 2.90
CA ASN A 463 -5.24 -0.85 2.72
C ASN A 463 -6.77 -0.96 2.91
N CYS A 464 -7.19 -1.57 4.01
CA CYS A 464 -8.60 -1.76 4.32
C CYS A 464 -8.98 -1.04 5.61
N THR A 465 -10.20 -0.49 5.66
CA THR A 465 -10.79 0.08 6.86
C THR A 465 -11.85 -0.87 7.40
N PHE A 466 -11.82 -1.16 8.70
CA PHE A 466 -12.77 -2.02 9.39
C PHE A 466 -13.48 -1.24 10.47
N TYR A 467 -14.80 -1.35 10.55
CA TYR A 467 -15.58 -0.68 11.59
C TYR A 467 -16.72 -1.56 12.11
N ASN A 468 -16.94 -1.50 13.42
CA ASN A 468 -18.08 -2.08 14.13
C ASN A 468 -18.37 -3.55 13.79
N TRP A 469 -17.43 -4.43 14.15
CA TRP A 469 -17.53 -5.86 13.90
C TRP A 469 -17.99 -6.65 15.13
N GLY A 470 -18.97 -7.53 14.95
CA GLY A 470 -19.35 -8.55 15.94
C GLY A 470 -20.04 -7.99 17.19
N SER A 471 -20.55 -6.77 17.13
CA SER A 471 -21.15 -5.98 18.20
C SER A 471 -22.61 -6.35 18.52
N ASN A 472 -23.10 -7.56 18.19
CA ASN A 472 -24.53 -7.85 18.37
C ASN A 472 -24.98 -9.27 18.77
N LYS A 473 -26.14 -9.21 19.43
CA LYS A 473 -27.14 -10.19 19.90
C LYS A 473 -26.92 -10.94 21.21
N ASP A 474 -25.72 -11.43 21.52
CA ASP A 474 -25.52 -12.29 22.71
C ASP A 474 -24.43 -11.80 23.68
N GLY A 475 -23.69 -10.73 23.36
CA GLY A 475 -22.51 -10.27 24.12
C GLY A 475 -21.35 -11.28 24.16
N LYS A 476 -21.40 -12.30 23.29
CA LYS A 476 -20.42 -13.40 23.25
C LYS A 476 -19.21 -13.12 22.35
N ASN A 477 -19.23 -12.00 21.61
CA ASN A 477 -18.16 -11.49 20.74
C ASN A 477 -17.49 -12.62 19.93
N THR A 478 -18.31 -13.44 19.27
CA THR A 478 -17.87 -14.70 18.63
C THR A 478 -17.25 -14.53 17.25
N TYR A 479 -17.51 -13.39 16.61
CA TYR A 479 -17.15 -13.15 15.21
C TYR A 479 -15.87 -12.34 15.09
N ARG A 480 -15.18 -12.44 13.95
CA ARG A 480 -13.86 -11.82 13.74
C ARG A 480 -13.93 -10.93 12.52
N ALA A 481 -13.26 -9.78 12.52
CA ALA A 481 -13.24 -8.91 11.35
C ALA A 481 -12.65 -9.63 10.13
N VAL A 482 -11.50 -10.27 10.31
CA VAL A 482 -10.79 -10.99 9.25
C VAL A 482 -11.23 -12.45 9.16
N GLY A 483 -11.16 -13.21 10.26
CA GLY A 483 -11.56 -14.62 10.25
C GLY A 483 -11.09 -15.43 11.45
N ASN A 484 -11.55 -16.68 11.54
CA ASN A 484 -11.12 -17.62 12.59
C ASN A 484 -10.43 -18.84 11.97
N PHE A 485 -9.11 -18.92 12.15
CA PHE A 485 -8.25 -19.94 11.57
C PHE A 485 -7.78 -20.99 12.59
N SER A 486 -8.35 -20.99 13.80
CA SER A 486 -7.98 -21.88 14.93
C SER A 486 -8.00 -23.38 14.62
N LYS A 487 -8.76 -23.80 13.61
CA LYS A 487 -8.92 -25.22 13.23
C LYS A 487 -8.05 -25.65 12.05
N LEU A 488 -7.31 -24.74 11.42
CA LEU A 488 -6.41 -25.11 10.32
C LEU A 488 -5.31 -26.05 10.82
N THR A 489 -5.06 -27.09 10.04
CA THR A 489 -4.00 -28.09 10.29
C THR A 489 -2.82 -27.91 9.34
N ALA A 490 -3.03 -27.25 8.20
CA ALA A 490 -1.99 -26.88 7.24
C ALA A 490 -1.75 -25.35 7.30
N PRO A 491 -0.49 -24.90 7.14
CA PRO A 491 -0.13 -23.50 7.27
C PRO A 491 -0.70 -22.63 6.14
N LEU A 492 -1.45 -21.59 6.50
CA LEU A 492 -1.94 -20.55 5.58
C LEU A 492 -1.11 -19.27 5.73
N ASN A 493 -0.47 -18.79 4.66
CA ASN A 493 0.26 -17.53 4.63
C ASN A 493 -0.73 -16.37 4.46
N LEU A 494 -0.93 -15.62 5.55
CA LEU A 494 -1.82 -14.46 5.59
C LEU A 494 -1.00 -13.20 5.80
N SER A 495 -1.13 -12.23 4.90
CA SER A 495 -0.64 -10.86 5.09
C SER A 495 -1.83 -9.95 5.44
N VAL A 496 -1.77 -9.25 6.57
CA VAL A 496 -2.71 -8.17 6.92
C VAL A 496 -1.90 -6.91 7.11
N ASN A 497 -1.99 -5.97 6.17
CA ASN A 497 -1.07 -4.83 6.12
C ASN A 497 -1.80 -3.51 5.91
N ASN A 498 -1.28 -2.42 6.48
CA ASN A 498 -1.76 -1.06 6.21
C ASN A 498 -3.26 -0.89 6.47
N CYS A 499 -3.83 -1.60 7.45
CA CYS A 499 -5.26 -1.55 7.75
C CYS A 499 -5.57 -0.64 8.94
N VAL A 500 -6.77 -0.06 8.94
CA VAL A 500 -7.29 0.74 10.05
C VAL A 500 -8.50 0.03 10.65
N PHE A 501 -8.49 -0.18 11.95
CA PHE A 501 -9.58 -0.80 12.72
C PHE A 501 -10.19 0.25 13.64
N GLY A 502 -11.38 0.73 13.29
CA GLY A 502 -12.20 1.57 14.16
C GLY A 502 -12.84 0.77 15.30
N SER A 503 -13.76 1.36 16.03
CA SER A 503 -14.43 0.75 17.19
C SER A 503 -15.02 -0.63 16.87
N SER A 504 -14.80 -1.57 17.79
CA SER A 504 -15.28 -2.95 17.69
C SER A 504 -15.21 -3.64 19.05
N GLU A 505 -16.28 -4.36 19.41
CA GLU A 505 -16.32 -5.21 20.61
C GLU A 505 -15.57 -6.54 20.43
N SER A 506 -15.21 -6.87 19.19
CA SER A 506 -14.57 -8.14 18.84
C SER A 506 -13.17 -7.95 18.25
N LYS A 507 -12.41 -9.04 18.26
CA LYS A 507 -11.03 -9.08 17.78
C LYS A 507 -10.93 -9.25 16.27
N VAL A 508 -9.76 -8.96 15.73
CA VAL A 508 -9.49 -9.01 14.29
C VAL A 508 -9.50 -10.45 13.79
N LEU A 509 -8.78 -11.36 14.43
CA LEU A 509 -8.70 -12.76 14.01
C LEU A 509 -8.37 -13.75 15.13
N ASP A 510 -8.58 -15.03 14.86
CA ASP A 510 -7.97 -16.14 15.61
C ASP A 510 -6.90 -16.78 14.72
N ALA A 511 -5.61 -16.64 15.09
CA ALA A 511 -4.50 -16.99 14.22
C ALA A 511 -4.41 -18.49 13.89
N GLY A 512 -4.57 -19.37 14.88
CA GLY A 512 -4.54 -20.82 14.63
C GLY A 512 -3.32 -21.27 13.80
N GLY A 513 -3.58 -21.98 12.70
CA GLY A 513 -2.56 -22.49 11.79
C GLY A 513 -2.09 -21.50 10.71
N ILE A 514 -2.12 -20.18 10.91
CA ILE A 514 -1.60 -19.22 9.92
C ILE A 514 -0.12 -18.88 10.14
N ASN A 515 0.59 -18.59 9.04
CA ASN A 515 1.82 -17.82 9.03
C ASN A 515 1.45 -16.36 8.76
N LEU A 516 1.40 -15.54 9.81
CA LEU A 516 0.96 -14.15 9.73
C LEU A 516 2.13 -13.20 9.43
N ASP A 517 2.00 -12.43 8.35
CA ASP A 517 2.77 -11.19 8.10
C ASP A 517 1.86 -9.98 8.40
N SER A 518 2.27 -9.11 9.31
CA SER A 518 1.44 -8.01 9.79
C SER A 518 2.26 -6.75 10.04
N LYS A 519 2.00 -5.69 9.27
CA LYS A 519 2.66 -4.38 9.38
C LYS A 519 1.70 -3.22 9.13
N GLY A 520 1.96 -2.09 9.78
CA GLY A 520 1.20 -0.85 9.53
C GLY A 520 -0.29 -0.95 9.85
N ASN A 521 -0.67 -1.79 10.81
CA ASN A 521 -2.07 -1.93 11.23
C ASN A 521 -2.34 -1.08 12.47
N TYR A 522 -3.33 -0.21 12.37
CA TYR A 522 -3.67 0.76 13.39
C TYR A 522 -5.08 0.53 13.91
N CYS A 523 -5.33 0.89 15.16
CA CYS A 523 -6.68 0.97 15.67
C CYS A 523 -6.91 2.24 16.48
N THR A 524 -8.17 2.67 16.51
CA THR A 524 -8.65 3.75 17.38
C THR A 524 -8.70 3.28 18.84
N SER A 525 -8.75 4.24 19.77
CA SER A 525 -8.72 3.97 21.22
C SER A 525 -9.99 3.28 21.74
N ASP A 526 -11.07 3.32 20.97
CA ASP A 526 -12.36 2.68 21.23
C ASP A 526 -12.46 1.25 20.61
N PHE A 527 -11.35 0.71 20.07
CA PHE A 527 -11.24 -0.71 19.73
C PHE A 527 -10.99 -1.56 20.99
N GLU A 528 -12.01 -2.28 21.46
CA GLU A 528 -11.98 -2.93 22.78
C GLU A 528 -10.99 -4.10 22.90
N LYS A 529 -10.67 -4.76 21.78
CA LYS A 529 -9.90 -6.02 21.77
C LYS A 529 -8.44 -5.85 21.39
N MET A 530 -7.87 -4.65 21.53
CA MET A 530 -6.48 -4.39 21.15
C MET A 530 -5.49 -5.42 21.72
N SER A 531 -5.62 -5.76 23.01
CA SER A 531 -4.69 -6.69 23.68
C SER A 531 -4.85 -8.17 23.27
N ASP A 532 -5.94 -8.53 22.60
CA ASP A 532 -6.23 -9.89 22.09
C ASP A 532 -6.74 -9.81 20.64
N ALA A 533 -6.15 -8.93 19.82
CA ALA A 533 -6.63 -8.70 18.46
C ALA A 533 -6.40 -9.90 17.53
N GLY A 534 -5.45 -10.78 17.87
CA GLY A 534 -4.96 -11.86 17.02
C GLY A 534 -3.84 -11.45 16.05
N LEU A 535 -3.51 -10.15 16.02
CA LEU A 535 -2.38 -9.58 15.29
C LEU A 535 -1.85 -8.34 16.00
N THR A 536 -0.68 -7.84 15.59
CA THR A 536 -0.08 -6.62 16.17
C THR A 536 -0.82 -5.38 15.65
N LEU A 537 -1.45 -4.65 16.58
CA LEU A 537 -2.07 -3.34 16.32
C LEU A 537 -1.28 -2.22 17.00
N ILE A 538 -1.27 -1.05 16.37
CA ILE A 538 -0.70 0.18 16.93
C ILE A 538 -1.87 1.11 17.30
N SER A 539 -1.89 1.61 18.53
CA SER A 539 -2.89 2.59 18.98
C SER A 539 -2.67 3.90 18.24
N LEU A 540 -3.74 4.51 17.77
CA LEU A 540 -3.71 5.90 17.30
C LEU A 540 -3.85 6.92 18.44
N ASP A 541 -4.18 6.46 19.65
CA ASP A 541 -4.46 7.30 20.82
C ASP A 541 -5.57 8.36 20.56
N THR A 542 -6.46 8.06 19.61
CA THR A 542 -7.64 8.84 19.24
C THR A 542 -8.83 7.92 19.01
N ASP A 543 -10.04 8.40 19.30
CA ASP A 543 -11.28 7.68 19.03
C ASP A 543 -11.75 7.85 17.57
N ASP A 544 -12.75 7.08 17.18
CA ASP A 544 -13.34 7.13 15.84
C ASP A 544 -13.89 8.52 15.49
N ALA A 545 -14.58 9.16 16.44
CA ALA A 545 -15.23 10.46 16.23
C ALA A 545 -14.23 11.60 15.97
N SER A 546 -13.00 11.47 16.47
CA SER A 546 -11.92 12.43 16.22
C SER A 546 -11.11 12.08 14.98
N LEU A 547 -11.08 10.81 14.55
CA LEU A 547 -10.37 10.38 13.35
C LEU A 547 -11.18 10.58 12.07
N PHE A 548 -12.48 10.26 12.11
CA PHE A 548 -13.36 10.20 10.95
C PHE A 548 -14.37 11.35 10.92
N ARG A 549 -14.78 11.74 9.70
CA ARG A 549 -15.69 12.88 9.48
C ARG A 549 -17.09 12.66 10.03
N ASN A 550 -17.75 11.55 9.68
CA ASN A 550 -19.09 11.24 10.15
C ASN A 550 -19.40 9.75 10.10
N ILE A 551 -19.11 9.06 11.22
CA ILE A 551 -19.28 7.62 11.29
C ILE A 551 -20.74 7.16 11.31
N GLU A 552 -21.65 7.99 11.82
CA GLU A 552 -23.10 7.68 11.86
C GLU A 552 -23.69 7.59 10.45
N GLU A 553 -23.10 8.31 9.49
CA GLU A 553 -23.47 8.28 8.07
C GLU A 553 -22.59 7.31 7.25
N ASN A 554 -21.70 6.55 7.90
CA ASN A 554 -20.70 5.66 7.28
C ASN A 554 -19.68 6.42 6.39
N ASP A 555 -19.41 7.69 6.73
CA ASP A 555 -18.35 8.49 6.12
C ASP A 555 -17.09 8.39 6.98
N PHE A 556 -16.18 7.52 6.55
CA PHE A 556 -14.90 7.29 7.22
C PHE A 556 -13.79 8.22 6.72
N THR A 557 -14.12 9.34 6.07
CA THR A 557 -13.12 10.32 5.62
C THR A 557 -12.25 10.76 6.80
N VAL A 558 -10.93 10.60 6.67
CA VAL A 558 -9.97 10.95 7.72
C VAL A 558 -9.82 12.47 7.78
N ILE A 559 -10.14 13.08 8.91
CA ILE A 559 -10.16 14.56 9.06
C ILE A 559 -8.87 15.14 9.65
N ASP A 560 -8.03 14.31 10.27
CA ASP A 560 -6.74 14.74 10.80
C ASP A 560 -5.62 14.55 9.76
N ALA A 561 -5.26 15.63 9.09
CA ALA A 561 -4.17 15.69 8.11
C ALA A 561 -2.79 15.36 8.72
N GLU A 562 -2.63 15.54 10.03
CA GLU A 562 -1.38 15.31 10.73
C GLU A 562 -1.23 13.86 11.20
N SER A 563 -2.33 13.10 11.21
CA SER A 563 -2.35 11.69 11.59
C SER A 563 -1.42 10.85 10.70
N VAL A 564 -0.87 9.79 11.30
CA VAL A 564 -0.10 8.79 10.55
C VAL A 564 -0.95 8.09 9.49
N ILE A 565 -2.26 7.97 9.72
CA ILE A 565 -3.22 7.40 8.79
C ILE A 565 -3.24 8.20 7.49
N TYR A 566 -3.41 9.52 7.60
CA TYR A 566 -3.47 10.41 6.45
C TYR A 566 -2.12 10.53 5.72
N LYS A 567 -1.02 10.68 6.48
CA LYS A 567 0.32 10.88 5.92
C LYS A 567 0.87 9.64 5.21
N SER A 568 0.64 8.46 5.77
CA SER A 568 1.15 7.18 5.26
C SER A 568 0.13 6.43 4.40
N GLU A 569 -1.06 7.00 4.18
CA GLU A 569 -2.16 6.39 3.43
C GLU A 569 -2.58 5.00 3.95
N TYR A 570 -2.65 4.83 5.28
CA TYR A 570 -3.13 3.59 5.88
C TYR A 570 -4.66 3.52 5.89
N GLY A 571 -5.20 2.32 5.71
CA GLY A 571 -6.65 2.09 5.56
C GLY A 571 -7.10 2.18 4.10
N ASP A 572 -8.41 2.23 3.89
CA ASP A 572 -8.99 2.37 2.56
C ASP A 572 -8.68 3.76 1.98
N PRO A 573 -7.97 3.85 0.82
CA PRO A 573 -7.54 5.13 0.26
C PRO A 573 -8.66 6.09 -0.10
N ARG A 574 -9.90 5.59 -0.30
CA ARG A 574 -11.05 6.44 -0.62
C ARG A 574 -11.38 7.46 0.47
N TRP A 575 -10.95 7.19 1.69
CA TRP A 575 -11.18 8.05 2.85
C TRP A 575 -10.04 9.05 3.10
N ILE A 576 -8.97 8.98 2.31
CA ILE A 576 -7.76 9.79 2.48
C ILE A 576 -7.73 10.78 1.32
N THR A 577 -8.56 11.80 1.46
CA THR A 577 -8.90 12.74 0.37
C THR A 577 -8.27 14.11 0.60
N VAL A 578 -8.40 14.99 -0.40
CA VAL A 578 -8.12 16.41 -0.23
C VAL A 578 -9.07 16.97 0.84
N LEU A 579 -8.50 17.59 1.87
CA LEU A 579 -9.26 18.30 2.90
C LEU A 579 -9.47 19.76 2.49
N ASP A 580 -10.69 20.25 2.69
CA ASP A 580 -11.11 21.62 2.36
C ASP A 580 -10.63 22.66 3.38
#